data_AF-A0A1S4BX34-F1
#
_entry.id   AF-A0A1S4BX34-F1
#
_cell.length_a   1.000
_cell.length_b   1.000
_cell.length_c   1.000
_cell.angle_alpha   90.00
_cell.angle_beta   90.00
_cell.angle_gamma   90.00
#
_symmetry.space_group_name_H-M   'P 1'
#
loop_
_entity.id
_entity.type
_entity.pdbx_description
1 polymer ?
#
loop_
_entity_poly.entity_id
_entity_poly.type
_entity_poly.pdbx_seq_one_letter_code
_entity_poly.pdbx_strand_id
1 'polypeptide(L)'
;MASAASSYGEVHGGFGLGDRNGGGTLLLNFSKVFKLVIANSTFPKREEHLVTFQSSAVKTQIDYLLLRRYDRGLCKDCKVIPGETFASQHRLLVMDISIMMKRKKRYARGRSRIRWGALTKDKSGSWRVYYPLWDIGGVVET
;
A
#
# COMPACT_ATOMS: atom_id res chain seq x y z
N MET A 1 -23.32 15.74 -30.42
CA MET A 1 -23.87 14.64 -29.61
C MET A 1 -23.17 14.65 -28.25
N ALA A 2 -23.92 14.74 -27.15
CA ALA A 2 -23.35 14.78 -25.81
C ALA A 2 -22.62 13.45 -25.52
N SER A 3 -21.31 13.55 -25.28
CA SER A 3 -20.47 12.41 -24.90
C SER A 3 -21.01 11.77 -23.62
N ALA A 4 -21.09 10.45 -23.57
CA ALA A 4 -21.42 9.65 -22.39
C ALA A 4 -20.36 9.73 -21.25
N ALA A 5 -19.65 10.85 -21.17
CA ALA A 5 -18.80 11.22 -20.05
C ALA A 5 -19.68 11.79 -18.93
N SER A 6 -20.24 10.94 -18.06
CA SER A 6 -20.84 11.47 -16.81
C SER A 6 -21.01 10.48 -15.65
N SER A 7 -21.33 9.19 -15.84
CA SER A 7 -21.74 8.36 -14.69
C SER A 7 -20.62 7.71 -13.87
N TYR A 8 -19.40 7.60 -14.44
CA TYR A 8 -18.26 6.90 -13.83
C TYR A 8 -16.97 7.75 -13.73
N GLY A 9 -17.04 9.06 -13.90
CA GLY A 9 -15.83 9.92 -13.90
C GLY A 9 -15.03 9.88 -12.59
N GLU A 10 -15.69 9.55 -11.49
CA GLU A 10 -15.09 9.39 -10.16
C GLU A 10 -14.50 7.99 -9.89
N VAL A 11 -14.56 7.11 -10.89
CA VAL A 11 -14.10 5.71 -10.84
C VAL A 11 -13.10 5.42 -11.95
N HIS A 12 -13.32 6.01 -13.13
CA HIS A 12 -12.52 5.83 -14.34
C HIS A 12 -12.06 7.18 -14.86
N GLY A 13 -10.77 7.34 -15.11
CA GLY A 13 -10.18 8.63 -15.49
C GLY A 13 -10.37 9.04 -16.96
N GLY A 14 -11.05 8.20 -17.74
CA GLY A 14 -11.39 8.47 -19.14
C GLY A 14 -10.37 7.98 -20.15
N PHE A 15 -9.23 7.45 -19.69
CA PHE A 15 -8.22 6.83 -20.55
C PHE A 15 -8.40 5.31 -20.50
N GLY A 16 -8.61 4.67 -21.64
CA GLY A 16 -8.82 3.23 -21.73
C GLY A 16 -8.72 2.76 -23.17
N LEU A 17 -8.60 1.44 -23.37
CA LEU A 17 -8.47 0.84 -24.70
C LEU A 17 -9.76 0.12 -25.10
N GLY A 18 -10.23 0.40 -26.32
CA GLY A 18 -11.36 -0.29 -26.93
C GLY A 18 -12.71 0.01 -26.30
N ASP A 19 -13.71 -0.79 -26.67
CA ASP A 19 -15.09 -0.61 -26.23
C ASP A 19 -15.39 -1.33 -24.92
N ARG A 20 -16.25 -0.72 -24.10
CA ARG A 20 -16.69 -1.28 -22.83
C ARG A 20 -17.64 -2.46 -23.05
N ASN A 21 -17.17 -3.67 -22.75
CA ASN A 21 -18.00 -4.87 -22.72
C ASN A 21 -18.81 -5.01 -21.40
N GLY A 22 -19.59 -6.10 -21.29
CA GLY A 22 -20.36 -6.40 -20.08
C GLY A 22 -19.49 -6.52 -18.82
N GLY A 23 -18.33 -7.17 -18.92
CA GLY A 23 -17.36 -7.29 -17.83
C GLY A 23 -16.81 -5.94 -17.38
N GLY A 24 -16.48 -5.04 -18.32
CA GLY A 24 -16.06 -3.67 -18.02
C GLY A 24 -17.15 -2.86 -17.30
N THR A 25 -18.42 -3.09 -17.65
CA THR A 25 -19.56 -2.47 -16.94
C THR A 25 -19.67 -2.98 -15.51
N LEU A 26 -19.51 -4.29 -15.29
CA LEU A 26 -19.48 -4.88 -13.95
C LEU A 26 -18.30 -4.35 -13.11
N LEU A 27 -17.11 -4.24 -13.70
CA LEU A 27 -15.93 -3.67 -13.04
C LEU A 27 -16.16 -2.23 -12.59
N LEU A 28 -16.80 -1.40 -13.43
CA LEU A 28 -17.13 -0.02 -13.09
C LEU A 28 -18.16 0.08 -11.98
N ASN A 29 -19.21 -0.75 -12.03
CA ASN A 29 -20.22 -0.82 -10.98
C ASN A 29 -19.62 -1.26 -9.65
N PHE A 30 -18.83 -2.33 -9.65
CA PHE A 30 -18.08 -2.80 -8.49
C PHE A 30 -17.22 -1.67 -7.91
N SER A 31 -16.39 -1.04 -8.75
CA SER A 31 -15.49 0.02 -8.31
C SER A 31 -16.25 1.23 -7.75
N LYS A 32 -17.41 1.58 -8.33
CA LYS A 32 -18.28 2.66 -7.82
C LYS A 32 -18.82 2.34 -6.43
N VAL A 33 -19.37 1.14 -6.23
CA VAL A 33 -19.93 0.69 -4.94
C VAL A 33 -18.87 0.67 -3.84
N PHE A 34 -17.67 0.16 -4.15
CA PHE A 34 -16.58 0.03 -3.18
C PHE A 34 -15.68 1.27 -3.07
N LYS A 35 -16.05 2.39 -3.73
CA LYS A 35 -15.28 3.64 -3.74
C LYS A 35 -13.82 3.41 -4.16
N LEU A 36 -13.64 2.61 -5.20
CA LEU A 36 -12.34 2.35 -5.84
C LEU A 36 -12.18 3.21 -7.09
N VAL A 37 -10.94 3.39 -7.52
CA VAL A 37 -10.54 4.05 -8.76
C VAL A 37 -9.70 3.08 -9.56
N ILE A 38 -9.96 3.02 -10.87
CA ILE A 38 -9.18 2.26 -11.83
C ILE A 38 -7.92 3.07 -12.16
N ALA A 39 -6.80 2.74 -11.52
CA ALA A 39 -5.59 3.55 -11.54
C ALA A 39 -5.00 3.65 -12.95
N ASN A 40 -4.99 2.54 -13.70
CA ASN A 40 -4.50 2.48 -15.08
C ASN A 40 -5.36 3.27 -16.08
N SER A 41 -6.54 3.74 -15.68
CA SER A 41 -7.39 4.62 -16.50
C SER A 41 -7.24 6.11 -16.20
N THR A 42 -6.41 6.47 -15.21
CA THR A 42 -6.30 7.84 -14.69
C THR A 42 -5.29 8.69 -15.43
N PHE A 43 -4.28 8.06 -16.02
CA PHE A 43 -3.16 8.75 -16.65
C PHE A 43 -3.27 8.64 -18.18
N PRO A 44 -3.09 9.74 -18.93
CA PRO A 44 -3.03 9.67 -20.37
C PRO A 44 -1.80 8.87 -20.80
N LYS A 45 -2.01 7.86 -21.65
CA LYS A 45 -0.97 7.00 -22.20
C LYS A 45 -1.20 6.82 -23.70
N ARG A 46 -0.14 6.47 -24.42
CA ARG A 46 -0.27 6.00 -25.80
C ARG A 46 -0.95 4.63 -25.81
N GLU A 47 -1.61 4.29 -26.90
CA GLU A 47 -2.41 3.07 -27.02
C GLU A 47 -1.60 1.82 -26.70
N GLU A 48 -0.36 1.73 -27.18
CA GLU A 48 0.56 0.62 -26.92
C GLU A 48 0.90 0.42 -25.44
N HIS A 49 0.75 1.47 -24.62
CA HIS A 49 0.97 1.44 -23.17
C HIS A 49 -0.33 1.24 -22.36
N LEU A 50 -1.48 1.07 -23.04
CA LEU A 50 -2.75 0.69 -22.42
C LEU A 50 -3.06 -0.80 -22.57
N VAL A 51 -2.47 -1.45 -23.58
CA VAL A 51 -2.62 -2.88 -23.85
C VAL A 51 -2.05 -3.68 -22.68
N THR A 52 -2.86 -4.49 -22.00
CA THR A 52 -2.36 -5.43 -20.97
C THR A 52 -2.31 -6.87 -21.47
N PHE A 53 -3.04 -7.17 -22.55
CA PHE A 53 -3.03 -8.46 -23.21
C PHE A 53 -2.95 -8.29 -24.72
N GLN A 54 -2.09 -9.09 -25.35
CA GLN A 54 -1.93 -9.13 -26.79
C GLN A 54 -1.88 -10.57 -27.29
N SER A 55 -2.77 -10.88 -28.23
CA SER A 55 -2.69 -12.07 -29.09
C SER A 55 -2.19 -11.66 -30.49
N SER A 56 -2.03 -12.63 -31.38
CA SER A 56 -1.65 -12.39 -32.79
C SER A 56 -2.63 -11.46 -33.52
N ALA A 57 -3.91 -11.47 -33.14
CA ALA A 57 -4.98 -10.73 -33.83
C ALA A 57 -5.56 -9.57 -33.02
N VAL A 58 -5.47 -9.59 -31.69
CA VAL A 58 -6.22 -8.68 -30.82
C VAL A 58 -5.33 -8.12 -29.71
N LYS A 59 -5.48 -6.81 -29.46
CA LYS A 59 -4.93 -6.09 -28.30
C LYS A 59 -6.07 -5.68 -27.38
N THR A 60 -5.99 -6.01 -26.10
CA THR A 60 -7.03 -5.70 -25.11
C THR A 60 -6.45 -5.15 -23.81
N GLN A 61 -7.30 -4.51 -23.02
CA GLN A 61 -7.04 -4.08 -21.66
C GLN A 61 -7.93 -4.90 -20.72
N ILE A 62 -7.36 -5.91 -20.08
CA ILE A 62 -8.08 -6.86 -19.22
C ILE A 62 -7.52 -6.95 -17.80
N ASP A 63 -6.32 -6.42 -17.58
CA ASP A 63 -5.69 -6.34 -16.27
C ASP A 63 -5.87 -4.94 -15.70
N TYR A 64 -6.32 -4.85 -14.46
CA TYR A 64 -6.67 -3.59 -13.82
C TYR A 64 -6.09 -3.51 -12.42
N LEU A 65 -5.56 -2.35 -12.07
CA LEU A 65 -5.13 -2.06 -10.71
C LEU A 65 -6.10 -1.07 -10.08
N LEU A 66 -6.66 -1.46 -8.94
CA LEU A 66 -7.65 -0.67 -8.22
C LEU A 66 -7.03 -0.06 -6.96
N LEU A 67 -7.38 1.18 -6.70
CA LEU A 67 -6.96 1.91 -5.51
C LEU A 67 -8.19 2.51 -4.82
N ARG A 68 -8.18 2.63 -3.50
CA ARG A 68 -9.23 3.37 -2.80
C ARG A 68 -9.27 4.82 -3.28
N ARG A 69 -10.47 5.35 -3.49
CA ARG A 69 -10.66 6.73 -3.97
C ARG A 69 -9.98 7.77 -3.07
N TYR A 70 -10.02 7.56 -1.75
CA TYR A 70 -9.34 8.42 -0.78
C TYR A 70 -7.81 8.43 -0.96
N ASP A 71 -7.25 7.29 -1.35
CA ASP A 71 -5.81 7.10 -1.53
C ASP A 71 -5.32 7.47 -2.94
N ARG A 72 -6.22 7.96 -3.82
CA ARG A 72 -5.88 8.31 -5.22
C ARG A 72 -4.64 9.21 -5.34
N GLY A 73 -4.47 10.16 -4.43
CA GLY A 73 -3.31 11.07 -4.43
C GLY A 73 -1.95 10.41 -4.17
N LEU A 74 -1.95 9.18 -3.66
CA LEU A 74 -0.73 8.38 -3.44
C LEU A 74 -0.22 7.75 -4.75
N CYS A 75 -1.11 7.49 -5.71
CA CYS A 75 -0.75 6.95 -7.01
C CYS A 75 -0.08 8.05 -7.86
N LYS A 76 1.19 7.86 -8.23
CA LYS A 76 1.96 8.79 -9.06
C LYS A 76 1.87 8.46 -10.53
N ASP A 77 1.84 7.18 -10.85
CA ASP A 77 1.67 6.70 -12.21
C ASP A 77 1.13 5.27 -12.22
N CYS A 78 0.57 4.86 -13.35
CA CYS A 78 0.28 3.47 -13.64
C CYS A 78 0.63 3.19 -15.11
N LYS A 79 1.54 2.24 -15.34
CA LYS A 79 2.15 2.01 -16.65
C LYS A 79 2.20 0.52 -16.97
N VAL A 80 1.95 0.19 -18.23
CA VAL A 80 2.28 -1.12 -18.78
C VAL A 80 3.72 -1.10 -19.27
N ILE A 81 4.50 -2.12 -18.92
CA ILE A 81 5.84 -2.34 -19.48
C ILE A 81 5.69 -3.18 -20.75
N PRO A 82 5.96 -2.61 -21.94
CA PRO A 82 5.97 -3.38 -23.18
C PRO A 82 7.18 -4.34 -23.15
N GLY A 83 6.90 -5.63 -23.06
CA GLY A 83 7.91 -6.69 -23.23
C GLY A 83 7.99 -7.17 -24.69
N GLU A 84 8.90 -8.10 -24.96
CA GLU A 84 8.94 -8.78 -26.26
C GLU A 84 7.65 -9.56 -26.49
N THR A 85 7.02 -9.29 -27.63
CA THR A 85 5.66 -9.76 -28.01
C THR A 85 5.46 -11.27 -28.02
N PHE A 86 6.55 -12.05 -27.96
CA PHE A 86 6.53 -13.51 -28.06
C PHE A 86 6.66 -14.24 -26.71
N ALA A 87 7.15 -13.58 -25.66
CA ALA A 87 7.43 -14.25 -24.39
C ALA A 87 6.17 -14.44 -23.53
N SER A 88 5.22 -13.50 -23.58
CA SER A 88 3.96 -13.58 -22.84
C SER A 88 2.86 -12.74 -23.51
N GLN A 89 1.66 -13.32 -23.64
CA GLN A 89 0.50 -12.57 -24.13
C GLN A 89 0.08 -11.46 -23.17
N HIS A 90 0.23 -11.68 -21.86
CA HIS A 90 0.04 -10.65 -20.84
C HIS A 90 1.27 -9.76 -20.71
N ARG A 91 1.03 -8.47 -20.49
CA ARG A 91 2.05 -7.45 -20.26
C ARG A 91 2.00 -7.00 -18.81
N LEU A 92 3.17 -6.66 -18.28
CA LEU A 92 3.30 -6.29 -16.87
C LEU A 92 2.69 -4.89 -16.63
N LEU A 93 1.66 -4.83 -15.78
CA LEU A 93 1.04 -3.59 -15.32
C LEU A 93 1.60 -3.20 -13.96
N VAL A 94 2.15 -1.99 -13.85
CA VAL A 94 2.83 -1.47 -12.66
C VAL A 94 2.14 -0.21 -12.17
N MET A 95 1.95 -0.09 -10.85
CA MET A 95 1.49 1.14 -10.19
C MET A 95 2.58 1.71 -9.30
N ASP A 96 2.90 2.99 -9.49
CA ASP A 96 3.86 3.72 -8.68
C ASP A 96 3.11 4.44 -7.53
N ILE A 97 3.37 4.06 -6.28
CA ILE A 97 2.66 4.58 -5.09
C ILE A 97 3.67 5.26 -4.14
N SER A 98 3.40 6.52 -3.75
CA SER A 98 4.17 7.21 -2.72
C SER A 98 3.53 7.08 -1.34
N ILE A 99 4.15 6.32 -0.43
CA ILE A 99 3.68 6.17 0.95
C ILE A 99 4.67 6.87 1.89
N MET A 100 4.25 7.98 2.51
CA MET A 100 5.06 8.65 3.52
C MET A 100 4.95 7.94 4.86
N MET A 101 5.94 7.13 5.19
CA MET A 101 6.07 6.52 6.52
C MET A 101 6.52 7.57 7.54
N LYS A 102 5.59 8.18 8.28
CA LYS A 102 5.95 8.94 9.48
C LYS A 102 6.41 7.95 10.54
N ARG A 103 7.73 7.85 10.75
CA ARG A 103 8.32 7.02 11.81
C ARG A 103 7.74 7.50 13.15
N LYS A 104 6.77 6.77 13.70
CA LYS A 104 6.31 7.02 15.07
C LYS A 104 7.54 6.85 15.97
N LYS A 105 7.99 7.92 16.63
CA LYS A 105 8.92 7.79 17.75
C LYS A 105 8.21 6.85 18.74
N ARG A 106 8.72 5.62 18.86
CA ARG A 106 8.37 4.79 20.01
C ARG A 106 8.87 5.58 21.20
N TYR A 107 7.97 6.29 21.89
CA TYR A 107 8.22 6.65 23.27
C TYR A 107 8.40 5.29 23.94
N ALA A 108 9.63 4.88 24.17
CA ALA A 108 9.89 3.86 25.16
C ALA A 108 9.17 4.40 26.40
N ARG A 109 8.06 3.77 26.81
CA ARG A 109 7.55 3.99 28.16
C ARG A 109 8.78 3.74 29.01
N GLY A 110 9.35 4.81 29.56
CA GLY A 110 10.52 4.72 30.42
C GLY A 110 10.19 3.62 31.40
N ARG A 111 10.99 2.55 31.41
CA ARG A 111 10.81 1.39 32.28
C ARG A 111 10.46 1.95 33.65
N SER A 112 9.26 1.67 34.18
CA SER A 112 8.83 2.30 35.43
C SER A 112 9.85 1.93 36.50
N ARG A 113 10.72 2.88 36.87
CA ARG A 113 11.69 2.65 37.93
C ARG A 113 10.93 2.80 39.23
N ILE A 114 10.62 1.67 39.86
CA ILE A 114 10.08 1.64 41.21
C ILE A 114 11.06 2.41 42.10
N ARG A 115 10.57 3.48 42.75
CA ARG A 115 11.35 4.25 43.73
C ARG A 115 11.33 3.50 45.07
N TRP A 116 12.27 2.59 45.25
CA TRP A 116 12.41 1.81 46.49
C TRP A 116 12.63 2.67 47.74
N GLY A 117 13.19 3.88 47.60
CA GLY A 117 13.39 4.81 48.71
C GLY A 117 12.11 5.47 49.27
N ALA A 118 10.95 5.26 48.63
CA ALA A 118 9.66 5.78 49.09
C ALA A 118 8.79 4.69 49.76
N LEU A 119 9.28 3.46 49.91
CA LEU A 119 8.61 2.43 50.68
C LEU A 119 8.86 2.70 52.17
N THR A 120 7.84 3.20 52.85
CA THR A 120 7.82 3.29 54.31
C THR A 120 7.94 1.88 54.88
N LYS A 121 8.86 1.70 55.85
CA LYS A 121 8.95 0.49 56.66
C LYS A 121 7.73 0.43 57.60
N ASP A 122 6.57 0.06 57.08
CA ASP A 122 5.54 -0.50 57.94
C ASP A 122 5.19 -1.90 57.43
N LYS A 123 5.25 -2.85 58.37
CA LYS A 123 5.04 -4.30 58.22
C LYS A 123 6.29 -5.09 57.81
N SER A 124 7.01 -5.46 58.87
CA SER A 124 7.92 -6.59 58.95
C SER A 124 7.27 -7.89 58.44
N GLY A 125 7.57 -8.27 57.20
CA GLY A 125 7.50 -9.65 56.73
C GLY A 125 8.91 -10.10 56.36
N SER A 126 9.45 -11.05 57.12
CA SER A 126 10.79 -11.61 56.92
C SER A 126 10.88 -12.28 55.54
N TRP A 127 11.69 -11.72 54.64
CA TRP A 127 12.08 -12.38 53.40
C TRP A 127 13.61 -12.41 53.33
N ARG A 128 14.17 -13.59 53.54
CA ARG A 128 15.60 -13.87 53.39
C ARG A 128 15.89 -14.02 51.89
N VAL A 129 16.58 -13.06 51.30
CA VAL A 129 17.06 -13.15 49.91
C VAL A 129 18.43 -13.82 49.93
N TYR A 130 18.53 -15.00 49.33
CA TYR A 130 19.80 -15.62 48.94
C TYR A 130 20.39 -14.80 47.79
N TYR A 131 21.62 -14.30 47.93
CA TYR A 131 22.40 -13.77 46.82
C TYR A 131 23.29 -14.86 46.24
N PRO A 132 23.27 -15.14 44.92
CA PRO A 132 24.41 -15.71 44.25
C PRO A 132 25.46 -14.62 44.06
N LEU A 133 26.62 -14.88 44.65
CA LEU A 133 27.91 -14.27 44.38
C LEU A 133 28.22 -14.36 42.86
N TRP A 134 29.15 -13.53 42.37
CA TRP A 134 29.70 -13.46 40.99
C TRP A 134 29.00 -12.49 40.01
N ASP A 135 29.34 -11.21 40.14
CA ASP A 135 29.58 -10.31 38.99
C ASP A 135 30.56 -9.23 39.46
N ILE A 136 31.82 -9.62 39.65
CA ILE A 136 32.93 -8.68 39.83
C ILE A 136 33.40 -8.32 38.42
N GLY A 137 32.89 -7.20 37.90
CA GLY A 137 33.35 -6.58 36.67
C GLY A 137 33.83 -5.16 36.94
N GLY A 138 35.05 -5.03 37.48
CA GLY A 138 35.74 -3.75 37.55
C GLY A 138 36.54 -3.52 36.28
N VAL A 139 36.05 -2.67 35.38
CA VAL A 139 36.88 -1.95 34.42
C VAL A 139 37.14 -0.58 35.04
N VAL A 140 38.39 -0.33 35.41
CA VAL A 140 38.90 0.99 35.75
C VAL A 140 39.69 1.47 34.55
N GLU A 141 39.25 2.55 33.92
CA GLU A 141 40.07 3.34 33.00
C GLU A 141 41.09 4.16 33.83
N THR A 142 42.38 3.95 33.55
CA THR A 142 43.34 4.97 33.06
C THR A 142 44.52 4.25 32.43
#